data_AF-A0A7X7FL81-F1
#
_entry.id   AF-A0A7X7FL81-F1
#
_cell.length_a   1.000
_cell.length_b   1.000
_cell.length_c   1.000
_cell.angle_alpha   90.00
_cell.angle_beta   90.00
_cell.angle_gamma   90.00
#
_symmetry.space_group_name_H-M   'P 1'
#
loop_
_entity.id
_entity.type
_entity.pdbx_description
1 polymer ?
#
loop_
_entity_poly.entity_id
_entity_poly.type
_entity_poly.pdbx_seq_one_letter_code
_entity_poly.pdbx_strand_id
1 'polypeptide(L)'
;ASLSEGFRTINPGLLRYGLDIWWHDCSARALKDQYRDWTRHVLATPSINQLQPDQLAAGDMAVTSDGVHVLAYLGGGEWIEADPGLGKVIRARAPVDGNPWFKTPVHVLRWRELEAAADR
;
A
#
# COMPACT_ATOMS: atom_id res chain seq x y z
N ALA A 1 4.49 12.09 1.75
CA ALA A 1 4.76 12.82 0.49
C ALA A 1 3.96 14.13 0.42
N SER A 2 2.63 14.09 0.55
CA SER A 2 1.75 15.25 0.33
C SER A 2 1.98 16.43 1.30
N LEU A 3 2.25 16.19 2.60
CA LEU A 3 2.63 17.27 3.53
C LEU A 3 3.91 18.01 3.10
N SER A 4 4.97 17.27 2.82
CA SER A 4 6.26 17.83 2.41
C SER A 4 6.15 18.57 1.07
N GLU A 5 5.40 18.01 0.12
CA GLU A 5 5.14 18.66 -1.16
C GLU A 5 4.31 19.94 -1.00
N GLY A 6 3.33 19.92 -0.09
CA GLY A 6 2.53 21.09 0.26
C GLY A 6 3.36 22.24 0.80
N PHE A 7 4.37 21.97 1.63
CA PHE A 7 5.32 23.01 2.07
C PHE A 7 6.22 23.48 0.92
N ARG A 8 6.75 22.56 0.11
CA ARG A 8 7.66 22.89 -0.99
C ARG A 8 7.00 23.75 -2.07
N THR A 9 5.72 23.51 -2.35
CA THR A 9 4.95 24.19 -3.39
C THR A 9 4.03 25.29 -2.86
N ILE A 10 4.00 25.48 -1.53
CA ILE A 10 3.06 26.38 -0.85
C ILE A 10 1.62 26.05 -1.28
N ASN A 11 1.31 24.75 -1.37
CA ASN A 11 0.00 24.26 -1.76
C ASN A 11 -0.82 23.93 -0.51
N PRO A 12 -1.74 24.81 -0.08
CA PRO A 12 -2.55 24.58 1.12
C PRO A 12 -3.54 23.42 0.95
N GLY A 13 -3.82 22.98 -0.28
CA GLY A 13 -4.58 21.77 -0.55
C GLY A 13 -3.83 20.52 -0.10
N LEU A 14 -2.56 20.39 -0.52
CA LEU A 14 -1.70 19.25 -0.15
C LEU A 14 -1.37 19.23 1.35
N LEU A 15 -1.21 20.40 1.98
CA LEU A 15 -1.02 20.51 3.42
C LEU A 15 -2.24 19.98 4.19
N ARG A 16 -3.44 20.48 3.87
CA ARG A 16 -4.68 20.03 4.52
C ARG A 16 -4.94 18.55 4.28
N TYR A 17 -4.71 18.08 3.05
CA TYR A 17 -4.88 16.68 2.71
C TYR A 17 -3.93 15.77 3.49
N GLY A 18 -2.65 16.13 3.57
CA GLY A 18 -1.68 15.36 4.33
C GLY A 18 -1.94 15.36 5.84
N LEU A 19 -2.48 16.45 6.39
CA LEU A 19 -2.97 16.48 7.78
C LEU A 19 -4.22 15.62 7.96
N ASP A 20 -5.14 15.60 6.99
CA ASP A 20 -6.36 14.77 7.04
C ASP A 20 -6.01 13.27 7.07
N ILE A 21 -5.03 12.84 6.26
CA ILE A 21 -4.52 11.46 6.30
C ILE A 21 -3.93 11.16 7.68
N TRP A 22 -3.05 12.02 8.21
CA TRP A 22 -2.40 11.79 9.50
C TRP A 22 -3.41 11.72 10.65
N TRP A 23 -4.43 12.59 10.64
CA TRP A 23 -5.45 12.63 11.69
C TRP A 23 -6.35 11.39 11.69
N HIS A 24 -6.63 10.82 10.52
CA HIS A 24 -7.45 9.62 10.40
C HIS A 24 -6.60 8.39 10.06
N ASP A 25 -5.44 8.25 10.71
CA ASP A 25 -4.65 7.03 10.65
C ASP A 25 -5.54 5.81 10.92
N CYS A 26 -5.32 4.73 10.17
CA CYS A 26 -6.26 3.63 10.13
C CYS A 26 -5.58 2.27 10.01
N SER A 27 -6.27 1.23 10.48
CA SER A 27 -5.78 -0.13 10.43
C SER A 27 -5.67 -0.67 9.00
N ALA A 28 -4.86 -1.70 8.79
CA ALA A 28 -4.80 -2.42 7.51
C ALA A 28 -6.20 -2.92 7.07
N ARG A 29 -7.02 -3.41 8.01
CA ARG A 29 -8.42 -3.76 7.74
C ARG A 29 -9.23 -2.57 7.21
N ALA A 30 -9.11 -1.39 7.81
CA ALA A 30 -9.82 -0.19 7.36
C ALA A 30 -9.38 0.23 5.95
N LEU A 31 -8.08 0.12 5.62
CA LEU A 31 -7.59 0.32 4.25
C LEU A 31 -8.25 -0.66 3.27
N LYS A 32 -8.34 -1.95 3.62
CA LYS A 32 -9.00 -2.99 2.82
C LYS A 32 -10.48 -2.70 2.62
N ASP A 33 -11.16 -2.24 3.66
CA ASP A 33 -12.58 -1.94 3.63
C ASP A 33 -12.87 -0.53 3.04
N GLN A 34 -11.88 0.07 2.37
CA GLN A 34 -11.98 1.36 1.67
C GLN A 34 -12.45 2.51 2.56
N TYR A 35 -11.93 2.56 3.79
CA TYR A 35 -12.23 3.64 4.72
C TYR A 35 -12.02 5.02 4.08
N ARG A 36 -13.07 5.86 4.15
CA ARG A 36 -13.13 7.21 3.56
C ARG A 36 -12.91 7.26 2.04
N ASP A 37 -13.16 6.15 1.35
CA ASP A 37 -12.94 6.00 -0.09
C ASP A 37 -11.50 6.32 -0.53
N TRP A 38 -10.51 6.23 0.36
CA TRP A 38 -9.13 6.58 0.02
C TRP A 38 -8.43 5.55 -0.85
N THR A 39 -8.86 4.30 -0.73
CA THR A 39 -8.37 3.17 -1.52
C THR A 39 -9.49 2.64 -2.41
N ARG A 40 -9.09 1.88 -3.42
CA ARG A 40 -9.99 0.98 -4.14
C ARG A 40 -9.35 -0.39 -4.31
N HIS A 41 -10.17 -1.41 -4.48
CA HIS A 41 -9.65 -2.72 -4.88
C HIS A 41 -9.09 -2.69 -6.30
N VAL A 42 -7.96 -3.36 -6.48
CA VAL A 42 -7.38 -3.69 -7.78
C VAL A 42 -7.71 -5.13 -8.13
N LEU A 43 -7.35 -6.07 -7.24
CA LEU A 43 -7.61 -7.50 -7.38
C LEU A 43 -7.53 -8.21 -6.01
N ALA A 44 -7.91 -9.48 -5.98
CA ALA A 44 -7.62 -10.39 -4.87
C ALA A 44 -6.80 -11.57 -5.38
N THR A 45 -5.88 -12.08 -4.56
CA THR A 45 -5.00 -13.20 -4.93
C THR A 45 -4.79 -14.14 -3.75
N PRO A 46 -4.61 -15.46 -3.98
CA PRO A 46 -4.27 -16.40 -2.91
C PRO A 46 -2.93 -16.11 -2.24
N SER A 47 -2.01 -15.41 -2.91
CA SER A 47 -0.71 -15.03 -2.35
C SER A 47 -0.01 -13.95 -3.19
N ILE A 48 0.90 -13.20 -2.56
CA ILE A 48 1.78 -12.26 -3.26
C ILE A 48 2.73 -12.99 -4.20
N ASN A 49 3.20 -14.19 -3.81
CA ASN A 49 4.09 -15.01 -4.63
C ASN A 49 3.52 -15.41 -5.99
N GLN A 50 2.20 -15.32 -6.18
CA GLN A 50 1.53 -15.63 -7.45
C GLN A 50 1.26 -14.40 -8.33
N LEU A 51 1.51 -13.18 -7.81
CA LEU A 51 1.26 -11.95 -8.57
C LEU A 51 2.26 -11.78 -9.70
N GLN A 52 1.74 -11.45 -10.87
CA GLN A 52 2.58 -11.06 -12.00
C GLN A 52 2.86 -9.54 -11.91
N PRO A 53 4.11 -9.08 -12.14
CA PRO A 53 4.48 -7.68 -11.95
C PRO A 53 3.69 -6.67 -12.80
N ASP A 54 3.16 -7.10 -13.94
CA ASP A 54 2.36 -6.30 -14.88
C ASP A 54 0.93 -6.01 -14.37
N GLN A 55 0.48 -6.74 -13.34
CA GLN A 55 -0.83 -6.52 -12.70
C GLN A 55 -0.81 -5.39 -11.66
N LEU A 56 0.37 -4.85 -11.36
CA LEU A 56 0.61 -3.95 -10.23
C LEU A 56 1.29 -2.65 -10.67
N ALA A 57 0.95 -1.56 -10.00
CA ALA A 57 1.66 -0.29 -10.10
C ALA A 57 2.39 0.00 -8.78
N ALA A 58 3.56 0.64 -8.86
CA ALA A 58 4.27 1.10 -7.66
C ALA A 58 3.35 1.99 -6.81
N GLY A 59 3.29 1.75 -5.50
CA GLY A 59 2.36 2.38 -4.58
C GLY A 59 1.08 1.58 -4.32
N ASP A 60 0.81 0.51 -5.08
CA ASP A 60 -0.22 -0.47 -4.71
C ASP A 60 0.13 -1.15 -3.38
N MET A 61 -0.89 -1.52 -2.61
CA MET A 61 -0.75 -2.15 -1.31
C MET A 61 -1.39 -3.54 -1.33
N ALA A 62 -0.77 -4.51 -0.69
CA ALA A 62 -1.35 -5.81 -0.42
C ALA A 62 -1.73 -5.90 1.06
N VAL A 63 -3.02 -6.02 1.35
CA VAL A 63 -3.53 -6.24 2.71
C VAL A 63 -3.96 -7.69 2.85
N THR A 64 -3.52 -8.38 3.89
CA THR A 64 -3.96 -9.76 4.17
C THR A 64 -5.48 -9.84 4.28
N SER A 65 -6.08 -10.95 3.85
CA SER A 65 -7.55 -11.08 3.83
C SER A 65 -8.19 -10.91 5.21
N ASP A 66 -7.49 -11.26 6.29
CA ASP A 66 -7.91 -11.00 7.67
C ASP A 66 -7.75 -9.52 8.10
N GLY A 67 -7.03 -8.70 7.33
CA GLY A 67 -6.79 -7.28 7.58
C GLY A 67 -5.77 -7.01 8.69
N VAL A 68 -4.93 -8.00 9.03
CA VAL A 68 -3.93 -7.88 10.11
C VAL A 68 -2.63 -7.24 9.62
N HIS A 69 -2.26 -7.45 8.36
CA HIS A 69 -0.95 -7.04 7.85
C HIS A 69 -1.05 -6.35 6.48
N VAL A 70 -0.12 -5.45 6.20
CA VAL A 70 -0.05 -4.69 4.94
C VAL A 70 1.38 -4.60 4.43
N LEU A 71 1.53 -4.77 3.12
CA LEU A 71 2.78 -4.60 2.38
C LEU A 71 2.57 -3.57 1.27
N ALA A 72 3.58 -2.76 0.97
CA ALA A 72 3.55 -1.81 -0.13
C ALA A 72 4.44 -2.28 -1.29
N TYR A 73 3.93 -2.20 -2.51
CA TYR A 73 4.66 -2.56 -3.72
C TYR A 73 5.52 -1.40 -4.19
N LEU A 74 6.81 -1.66 -4.40
CA LEU A 74 7.79 -0.67 -4.84
C LEU A 74 8.01 -0.69 -6.37
N GLY A 75 7.43 -1.65 -7.09
CA GLY A 75 7.70 -1.91 -8.50
C GLY A 75 8.74 -3.01 -8.72
N GLY A 76 8.74 -3.61 -9.91
CA GLY A 76 9.74 -4.62 -10.32
C GLY A 76 9.76 -5.88 -9.45
N GLY A 77 8.63 -6.28 -8.87
CA GLY A 77 8.52 -7.44 -7.97
C GLY A 77 8.96 -7.16 -6.52
N GLU A 78 9.38 -5.93 -6.20
CA GLU A 78 9.85 -5.55 -4.86
C GLU A 78 8.71 -5.08 -3.96
N TRP A 79 8.75 -5.51 -2.71
CA TRP A 79 7.81 -5.13 -1.66
C TRP A 79 8.55 -4.60 -0.44
N ILE A 80 7.88 -3.75 0.33
CA ILE A 80 8.34 -3.26 1.63
C ILE A 80 7.27 -3.52 2.70
N GLU A 81 7.70 -3.99 3.86
CA GLU A 81 6.82 -4.27 4.99
C GLU A 81 7.55 -4.15 6.34
N ALA A 82 6.79 -3.96 7.41
CA ALA A 82 7.29 -4.06 8.77
C ALA A 82 7.12 -5.49 9.27
N ASP A 83 8.17 -6.32 9.18
CA ASP A 83 8.10 -7.73 9.56
C ASP A 83 8.07 -7.88 11.11
N PRO A 84 6.99 -8.43 11.70
CA PRO A 84 6.89 -8.60 13.15
C PRO A 84 7.86 -9.63 13.73
N GLY A 85 8.22 -10.66 12.96
CA GLY A 85 9.16 -11.70 13.37
C GLY A 85 10.61 -11.22 13.41
N LEU A 86 10.97 -10.28 12.51
CA LEU A 86 12.29 -9.66 12.46
C LEU A 86 12.38 -8.35 13.27
N GLY A 87 11.25 -7.77 13.66
CA GLY A 87 11.19 -6.52 14.43
C GLY A 87 11.72 -5.30 13.66
N LYS A 88 11.69 -5.32 12.33
CA LYS A 88 12.20 -4.24 11.48
C LYS A 88 11.48 -4.18 10.13
N VAL A 89 11.62 -3.05 9.46
CA VAL A 89 11.20 -2.90 8.07
C VAL A 89 12.18 -3.66 7.16
N ILE A 90 11.63 -4.48 6.27
CA ILE A 90 12.39 -5.20 5.27
C ILE A 90 11.90 -4.88 3.87
N ARG A 91 12.80 -5.04 2.90
CA ARG A 91 12.46 -5.08 1.47
C ARG A 91 12.70 -6.50 0.98
N ALA A 92 11.77 -7.02 0.19
CA ALA A 92 11.88 -8.37 -0.36
C ALA A 92 11.32 -8.44 -1.78
N ARG A 93 11.98 -9.21 -2.63
CA ARG A 93 11.52 -9.51 -3.99
C ARG A 93 10.69 -10.78 -3.98
N ALA A 94 9.46 -10.71 -4.47
CA ALA A 94 8.64 -11.91 -4.66
C ALA A 94 9.17 -12.77 -5.84
N PRO A 95 9.11 -14.11 -5.75
CA PRO A 95 8.54 -14.88 -4.64
C PRO A 95 9.49 -15.01 -3.43
N VAL A 96 8.91 -15.13 -2.22
CA VAL A 96 9.64 -15.31 -0.96
C VAL A 96 9.10 -16.54 -0.21
N ASP A 97 9.97 -17.51 0.07
CA ASP A 97 9.56 -18.75 0.76
C ASP A 97 9.58 -18.62 2.30
N GLY A 98 10.57 -17.89 2.83
CA GLY A 98 10.80 -17.77 4.28
C GLY A 98 9.86 -16.81 5.01
N ASN A 99 8.99 -16.11 4.28
CA ASN A 99 8.10 -15.11 4.85
C ASN A 99 6.62 -15.50 4.65
N PRO A 100 5.85 -15.73 5.73
CA PRO A 100 4.46 -16.15 5.63
C PRO A 100 3.56 -15.11 4.97
N TRP A 101 3.86 -13.81 5.09
CA TRP A 101 3.05 -12.73 4.53
C TRP A 101 2.96 -12.78 3.01
N PHE A 102 3.97 -13.37 2.35
CA PHE A 102 4.00 -13.55 0.90
C PHE A 102 3.16 -14.74 0.40
N LYS A 103 2.71 -15.61 1.31
CA LYS A 103 1.94 -16.84 1.03
C LYS A 103 0.49 -16.77 1.51
N THR A 104 0.15 -15.79 2.34
CA THR A 104 -1.22 -15.55 2.82
C THR A 104 -2.07 -14.88 1.74
N PRO A 105 -3.38 -15.18 1.65
CA PRO A 105 -4.30 -14.46 0.76
C PRO A 105 -4.32 -12.96 1.04
N VAL A 106 -4.35 -12.15 -0.01
CA VAL A 106 -4.35 -10.69 0.08
C VAL A 106 -5.36 -10.05 -0.88
N HIS A 107 -5.79 -8.84 -0.51
CA HIS A 107 -6.46 -7.90 -1.40
C HIS A 107 -5.44 -6.83 -1.80
N VAL A 108 -5.26 -6.66 -3.11
CA VAL A 108 -4.45 -5.57 -3.65
C VAL A 108 -5.33 -4.33 -3.79
N LEU A 109 -4.82 -3.20 -3.28
CA LEU A 109 -5.50 -1.92 -3.21
C LEU A 109 -4.64 -0.84 -3.85
N ARG A 110 -5.31 0.16 -4.42
CA ARG A 110 -4.67 1.37 -4.94
C ARG A 110 -5.19 2.61 -4.23
N TRP A 111 -4.29 3.52 -3.86
CA TRP A 111 -4.67 4.86 -3.41
C TRP A 111 -5.32 5.62 -4.54
N ARG A 112 -6.50 6.20 -4.30
CA ARG A 112 -7.18 7.03 -5.30
C ARG A 112 -6.38 8.27 -5.68
N GLU A 113 -5.58 8.81 -4.76
CA GLU A 113 -4.69 9.96 -5.03
C GLU A 113 -3.70 9.66 -6.18
N LEU A 114 -3.24 8.41 -6.29
CA LEU A 114 -2.26 8.00 -7.32
C LEU A 114 -2.89 7.83 -8.70
N GLU A 115 -4.22 7.82 -8.82
CA GLU A 115 -4.89 7.72 -10.12
C GLU A 115 -4.88 9.07 -10.85
N ALA A 116 -5.11 10.16 -10.12
CA ALA A 116 -5.13 11.51 -10.69
C ALA A 116 -3.75 12.00 -11.18
N ALA A 117 -2.69 11.28 -10.85
CA ALA A 117 -1.33 11.54 -11.32
C ALA A 117 -0.98 10.81 -12.62
N ALA A 118 -1.72 9.76 -13.00
CA ALA A 118 -1.50 9.02 -14.24
C ALA A 118 -2.04 9.74 -15.49
N ASP A 119 -2.91 10.72 -15.29
CA ASP A 119 -3.52 11.55 -16.35
C ASP A 119 -2.86 12.95 -16.50
N ARG A 120 -1.64 13.13 -15.99
CA ARG A 120 -0.84 14.38 -16.15
C ARG A 120 0.50 14.14 -16.80
#